data_AF-A0A421JXB8-F1
#
_entry.id   AF-A0A421JXB8-F1
#
_cell.length_a   1.000
_cell.length_b   1.000
_cell.length_c   1.000
_cell.angle_alpha   90.00
_cell.angle_beta   90.00
_cell.angle_gamma   90.00
#
_symmetry.space_group_name_H-M   'P 1'
#
loop_
_entity.id
_entity.type
_entity.pdbx_description
1 polymer ?
#
loop_
_entity_poly.entity_id
_entity_poly.type
_entity_poly.pdbx_seq_one_letter_code
_entity_poly.pdbx_strand_id
1 'polypeptide(L)'
;MTKLAIIGGTGLNKIPDLEITHREVCHTPFGEPSAALTHGRIAGSEVVFLPRHGATHTIPPHRVNYRANLWALHHIGVDSVIGVAAVGGITSEMAPGRIVIPDQIIDYTFGRDHTIYEKDLQHVTHIDFTYPYCQQLRQRLIDAANNSGVGCVDAATYGATQGPRLETAAEVTRMERDGCDIVGMTGMPEAALAREFELCYASCAVVANWGAGKQQESISMKDIEKNLIVGMEQARKLLTILLRESA
;
A
#
# COMPACT_ATOMS: atom_id res chain seq x y z
N MET A 1 -5.29 -5.70 22.13
CA MET A 1 -5.94 -5.47 20.82
C MET A 1 -4.85 -5.00 19.87
N THR A 2 -4.75 -5.57 18.68
CA THR A 2 -3.74 -5.14 17.69
C THR A 2 -4.10 -3.77 17.14
N LYS A 3 -3.18 -2.82 17.22
CA LYS A 3 -3.40 -1.47 16.68
C LYS A 3 -3.11 -1.48 15.18
N LEU A 4 -4.14 -1.23 14.35
CA LEU A 4 -4.04 -1.25 12.89
C LEU A 4 -3.81 0.16 12.34
N ALA A 5 -2.86 0.29 11.42
CA ALA A 5 -2.73 1.46 10.58
C ALA A 5 -3.05 1.18 9.11
N ILE A 6 -3.58 2.19 8.43
CA ILE A 6 -3.84 2.19 6.99
C ILE A 6 -3.00 3.29 6.37
N ILE A 7 -2.16 2.92 5.41
CA ILE A 7 -1.39 3.87 4.59
C ILE A 7 -2.01 3.91 3.20
N GLY A 8 -2.50 5.08 2.78
CA GLY A 8 -3.31 5.22 1.57
C GLY A 8 -3.10 6.52 0.80
N GLY A 9 -3.65 6.59 -0.41
CA GLY A 9 -3.74 7.83 -1.19
C GLY A 9 -4.97 8.67 -0.82
N THR A 10 -5.13 9.83 -1.45
CA THR A 10 -6.19 10.82 -1.12
C THR A 10 -7.63 10.33 -1.26
N GLY A 11 -7.87 9.26 -2.02
CA GLY A 11 -9.19 8.62 -2.08
C GLY A 11 -9.62 8.02 -0.73
N LEU A 12 -8.67 7.60 0.11
CA LEU A 12 -8.93 7.06 1.45
C LEU A 12 -8.99 8.14 2.54
N ASN A 13 -8.50 9.36 2.29
CA ASN A 13 -8.63 10.48 3.24
C ASN A 13 -10.10 10.87 3.47
N LYS A 14 -11.00 10.39 2.60
CA LYS A 14 -12.45 10.56 2.68
C LYS A 14 -13.14 9.22 2.94
N ILE A 15 -12.60 8.35 3.79
CA ILE A 15 -13.38 7.22 4.33
C ILE A 15 -14.58 7.85 5.06
N PRO A 16 -15.82 7.76 4.53
CA PRO A 16 -16.97 8.47 5.11
C PRO A 16 -17.31 7.96 6.51
N ASP A 17 -16.83 6.76 6.85
CA ASP A 17 -17.08 6.07 8.11
C ASP A 17 -15.92 6.20 9.11
N LEU A 18 -14.88 6.99 8.80
CA LEU A 18 -13.79 7.23 9.75
C LEU A 18 -14.20 8.34 10.71
N GLU A 19 -14.57 7.95 11.93
CA GLU A 19 -14.80 8.87 13.03
C GLU A 19 -13.46 9.35 13.57
N ILE A 20 -13.01 10.53 13.12
CA ILE A 20 -11.73 11.11 13.54
C ILE A 20 -11.82 11.50 15.02
N THR A 21 -10.90 10.98 15.83
CA THR A 21 -10.79 11.33 17.26
C THR A 21 -9.81 12.48 17.47
N HIS A 22 -8.62 12.39 16.86
CA HIS A 22 -7.62 13.45 16.90
C HIS A 22 -6.58 13.28 15.78
N ARG A 23 -5.72 14.29 15.63
CA ARG A 23 -4.56 14.26 14.74
C ARG A 23 -3.29 14.45 15.55
N GLU A 24 -2.27 13.67 15.26
CA GLU A 24 -0.99 13.68 15.95
C GLU A 24 0.13 14.05 14.96
N VAL A 25 0.87 15.10 15.28
CA VAL A 25 2.10 15.46 14.56
C VAL A 25 3.25 14.71 15.19
N CYS A 26 3.98 13.93 14.39
CA CYS A 26 5.09 13.10 14.84
C CYS A 26 6.38 13.55 14.14
N HIS A 27 7.43 13.79 14.92
CA HIS A 27 8.77 14.05 14.41
C HIS A 27 9.61 12.79 14.53
N THR A 28 10.36 12.43 13.49
CA THR A 28 11.12 11.16 13.46
C THR A 28 12.62 11.41 13.28
N PRO A 29 13.49 10.46 13.67
CA PRO A 29 14.92 10.51 13.35
C PRO A 29 15.22 10.55 11.84
N PHE A 30 14.25 10.19 10.99
CA PHE A 30 14.37 10.17 9.53
C PHE A 30 13.75 11.40 8.85
N GLY A 31 13.38 12.42 9.63
CA GLY A 31 12.67 13.62 9.15
C GLY A 31 11.15 13.51 9.31
N GLU A 32 10.41 14.33 8.58
CA GLU A 32 8.95 14.41 8.71
C GLU A 32 8.25 13.27 7.97
N PRO A 33 7.20 12.66 8.57
CA PRO A 33 6.24 11.84 7.85
C PRO A 33 5.48 12.63 6.78
N SER A 34 4.80 11.93 5.88
CA SER A 34 4.04 12.54 4.80
C SER A 34 2.92 13.48 5.27
N ALA A 35 2.35 13.23 6.44
CA ALA A 35 1.38 14.10 7.12
C ALA A 35 1.26 13.73 8.61
N ALA A 36 0.47 14.52 9.35
CA ALA A 36 0.01 14.13 10.68
C ALA A 36 -0.76 12.80 10.65
N LEU A 37 -0.54 11.95 11.65
CA LEU A 37 -1.28 10.72 11.85
C LEU A 37 -2.72 11.06 12.23
N THR A 38 -3.70 10.46 11.55
CA THR A 38 -5.11 10.66 11.86
C THR A 38 -5.62 9.46 12.63
N HIS A 39 -5.92 9.65 13.91
CA HIS A 39 -6.50 8.61 14.76
C HIS A 39 -8.01 8.67 14.66
N GLY A 40 -8.65 7.51 14.64
CA GLY A 40 -10.10 7.45 14.56
C GLY A 40 -10.65 6.05 14.77
N ARG A 41 -11.93 5.90 14.47
CA ARG A 41 -12.62 4.61 14.52
C ARG A 41 -13.34 4.32 13.21
N ILE A 42 -13.30 3.07 12.78
CA ILE A 42 -14.13 2.55 11.68
C ILE A 42 -14.92 1.38 12.23
N ALA A 43 -16.25 1.43 12.11
CA ALA A 43 -17.16 0.42 12.66
C ALA A 43 -16.86 0.09 14.14
N GLY A 44 -16.54 1.11 14.94
CA GLY A 44 -16.23 0.97 16.38
C GLY A 44 -14.79 0.52 16.70
N SER A 45 -13.99 0.13 15.72
CA SER A 45 -12.59 -0.30 15.93
C SER A 45 -11.61 0.83 15.74
N GLU A 46 -10.61 0.95 16.62
CA GLU A 46 -9.56 1.97 16.54
C GLU A 46 -8.64 1.74 15.33
N VAL A 47 -8.34 2.81 14.60
CA VAL A 47 -7.44 2.81 13.46
C VAL A 47 -6.60 4.07 13.40
N VAL A 48 -5.40 3.96 12.83
CA VAL A 48 -4.56 5.10 12.47
C VAL A 48 -4.48 5.20 10.95
N PHE A 49 -4.69 6.39 10.42
CA PHE A 49 -4.60 6.66 8.99
C PHE A 49 -3.44 7.61 8.69
N LEU A 50 -2.63 7.26 7.69
CA LEU A 50 -1.51 8.07 7.19
C LEU A 50 -1.60 8.22 5.65
N PRO A 51 -1.84 9.44 5.12
CA PRO A 51 -1.82 9.65 3.68
C PRO A 51 -0.40 9.62 3.13
N ARG A 52 -0.09 8.63 2.29
CA ARG A 52 1.23 8.39 1.71
C ARG A 52 1.79 9.59 0.94
N HIS A 53 0.91 10.32 0.25
CA HIS A 53 1.27 11.45 -0.61
C HIS A 53 1.04 12.81 0.06
N GLY A 54 0.89 12.79 1.39
CA GLY A 54 0.49 13.94 2.19
C GLY A 54 -1.00 14.29 2.06
N ALA A 55 -1.47 15.22 2.88
CA ALA A 55 -2.89 15.55 2.99
C ALA A 55 -3.50 16.07 1.67
N THR A 56 -2.68 16.69 0.80
CA THR A 56 -3.08 17.31 -0.46
C THR A 56 -2.58 16.57 -1.72
N HIS A 57 -2.05 15.35 -1.59
CA HIS A 57 -1.49 14.55 -2.70
C HIS A 57 -0.32 15.21 -3.46
N THR A 58 0.53 15.99 -2.80
CA THR A 58 1.59 16.75 -3.47
C THR A 58 2.96 16.06 -3.44
N ILE A 59 3.10 14.95 -2.72
CA ILE A 59 4.38 14.23 -2.60
C ILE A 59 4.42 13.10 -3.64
N PRO A 60 5.27 13.17 -4.68
CA PRO A 60 5.38 12.08 -5.67
C PRO A 60 6.00 10.82 -5.03
N PRO A 61 5.73 9.61 -5.57
CA PRO A 61 6.15 8.34 -4.95
C PRO A 61 7.63 8.28 -4.54
N HIS A 62 8.54 8.66 -5.45
CA HIS A 62 9.99 8.64 -5.20
C HIS A 62 10.50 9.68 -4.17
N ARG A 63 9.62 10.57 -3.67
CA ARG A 63 9.94 11.57 -2.62
C ARG A 63 9.21 11.30 -1.31
N VAL A 64 8.39 10.25 -1.23
CA VAL A 64 7.74 9.84 0.01
C VAL A 64 8.81 9.43 1.02
N ASN A 65 8.74 9.96 2.24
CA ASN A 65 9.63 9.57 3.32
C ASN A 65 9.12 8.30 4.01
N TYR A 66 9.32 7.15 3.35
CA TYR A 66 8.82 5.86 3.83
C TYR A 66 9.36 5.49 5.22
N ARG A 67 10.62 5.85 5.52
CA ARG A 67 11.23 5.61 6.84
C ARG A 67 10.51 6.38 7.93
N ALA A 68 10.28 7.68 7.74
CA ALA A 68 9.54 8.49 8.71
C ALA A 68 8.09 7.99 8.88
N ASN A 69 7.44 7.61 7.77
CA ASN A 69 6.08 7.07 7.83
C ASN A 69 5.99 5.81 8.70
N LEU A 70 6.86 4.82 8.47
CA LEU A 70 6.77 3.56 9.21
C LEU A 70 7.33 3.68 10.63
N TRP A 71 8.37 4.50 10.82
CA TRP A 71 8.88 4.80 12.16
C TRP A 71 7.78 5.44 13.01
N ALA A 72 7.06 6.43 12.48
CA ALA A 72 6.00 7.11 13.22
C ALA A 72 4.89 6.14 13.64
N LEU A 73 4.48 5.23 12.76
CA LEU A 73 3.48 4.20 13.08
C LEU A 73 4.01 3.21 14.14
N HIS A 74 5.21 2.69 13.96
CA HIS A 74 5.85 1.80 14.94
C HIS A 74 5.98 2.48 16.31
N HIS A 75 6.42 3.74 16.35
CA HIS A 75 6.62 4.51 17.57
C HIS A 75 5.34 4.68 18.41
N ILE A 76 4.19 4.85 17.76
CA ILE A 76 2.89 4.97 18.45
C ILE A 76 2.25 3.60 18.78
N GLY A 77 3.00 2.50 18.64
CA GLY A 77 2.59 1.15 18.98
C GLY A 77 1.62 0.51 17.98
N VAL A 78 1.71 0.84 16.70
CA VAL A 78 1.00 0.09 15.64
C VAL A 78 1.68 -1.27 15.47
N ASP A 79 0.87 -2.34 15.40
CA ASP A 79 1.37 -3.71 15.21
C ASP A 79 1.16 -4.20 13.77
N SER A 80 0.14 -3.67 13.09
CA SER A 80 -0.27 -4.11 11.76
C SER A 80 -0.49 -2.92 10.84
N VAL A 81 -0.04 -3.05 9.60
CA VAL A 81 -0.15 -1.98 8.60
C VAL A 81 -0.71 -2.53 7.29
N ILE A 82 -1.77 -1.90 6.79
CA ILE A 82 -2.29 -2.17 5.45
C ILE A 82 -1.92 -1.02 4.52
N GLY A 83 -1.04 -1.32 3.55
CA GLY A 83 -0.69 -0.40 2.48
C GLY A 83 -1.69 -0.51 1.32
N VAL A 84 -2.58 0.46 1.16
CA VAL A 84 -3.49 0.53 0.01
C VAL A 84 -2.81 1.26 -1.14
N ALA A 85 -2.77 0.63 -2.31
CA ALA A 85 -2.07 1.14 -3.49
C ALA A 85 -2.95 1.10 -4.74
N ALA A 86 -2.90 2.16 -5.55
CA ALA A 86 -3.38 2.13 -6.92
C ALA A 86 -2.32 1.46 -7.81
N VAL A 87 -2.73 0.52 -8.65
CA VAL A 87 -1.82 -0.23 -9.53
C VAL A 87 -2.37 -0.36 -10.96
N GLY A 88 -1.47 -0.60 -11.90
CA GLY A 88 -1.78 -1.05 -13.25
C GLY A 88 -1.79 -2.59 -13.32
N GLY A 89 -2.74 -3.19 -14.02
CA GLY A 89 -2.79 -4.62 -14.27
C GLY A 89 -1.93 -5.05 -15.45
N ILE A 90 -1.20 -6.17 -15.32
CA ILE A 90 -0.31 -6.70 -16.36
C ILE A 90 -0.89 -7.99 -16.95
N THR A 91 -1.31 -8.92 -16.11
CA THR A 91 -1.85 -10.23 -16.51
C THR A 91 -3.37 -10.20 -16.66
N SER A 92 -3.94 -11.14 -17.42
CA SER A 92 -5.37 -11.12 -17.80
C SER A 92 -6.35 -11.12 -16.63
N GLU A 93 -5.96 -11.62 -15.46
CA GLU A 93 -6.79 -11.63 -14.25
C GLU A 93 -6.84 -10.27 -13.54
N MET A 94 -5.91 -9.37 -13.87
CA MET A 94 -5.71 -8.07 -13.23
C MET A 94 -6.46 -6.97 -13.99
N ALA A 95 -7.75 -7.18 -14.24
CA ALA A 95 -8.58 -6.17 -14.89
C ALA A 95 -8.83 -4.96 -13.95
N PRO A 96 -9.03 -3.74 -14.49
CA PRO A 96 -9.41 -2.57 -13.71
C PRO A 96 -10.65 -2.82 -12.83
N GLY A 97 -10.63 -2.28 -11.62
CA GLY A 97 -11.64 -2.48 -10.59
C GLY A 97 -11.41 -3.69 -9.69
N ARG A 98 -10.44 -4.57 -9.99
CA ARG A 98 -10.09 -5.71 -9.14
C ARG A 98 -9.36 -5.25 -7.87
N ILE A 99 -9.69 -5.92 -6.76
CA ILE A 99 -8.88 -5.91 -5.54
C ILE A 99 -7.87 -7.06 -5.63
N VAL A 100 -6.63 -6.80 -5.26
CA VAL A 100 -5.54 -7.77 -5.29
C VAL A 100 -4.79 -7.72 -3.97
N ILE A 101 -4.58 -8.88 -3.35
CA ILE A 101 -3.80 -9.03 -2.11
C ILE A 101 -2.48 -9.75 -2.48
N PRO A 102 -1.45 -9.02 -2.94
CA PRO A 102 -0.23 -9.64 -3.43
C PRO A 102 0.48 -10.44 -2.33
N ASP A 103 1.22 -11.46 -2.74
CA ASP A 103 2.11 -12.30 -1.90
C ASP A 103 3.59 -12.04 -2.19
N GLN A 104 3.92 -11.47 -3.35
CA GLN A 104 5.29 -11.20 -3.78
C GLN A 104 5.47 -9.79 -4.33
N ILE A 105 6.73 -9.33 -4.36
CA ILE A 105 7.12 -8.02 -4.89
C ILE A 105 8.49 -8.09 -5.57
N ILE A 106 8.64 -7.43 -6.71
CA ILE A 106 9.91 -7.21 -7.41
C ILE A 106 10.20 -5.71 -7.39
N ASP A 107 11.39 -5.35 -6.89
CA ASP A 107 11.80 -3.95 -6.73
C ASP A 107 12.58 -3.44 -7.94
N TYR A 108 12.01 -2.46 -8.64
CA TYR A 108 12.66 -1.69 -9.71
C TYR A 108 12.90 -0.23 -9.30
N THR A 109 12.73 0.11 -8.01
CA THR A 109 12.97 1.45 -7.49
C THR A 109 14.47 1.71 -7.31
N PHE A 110 14.85 2.98 -7.20
CA PHE A 110 16.23 3.38 -6.97
C PHE A 110 16.31 4.74 -6.26
N GLY A 111 17.40 4.99 -5.55
CA GLY A 111 17.67 6.28 -4.92
C GLY A 111 16.69 6.69 -3.80
N ARG A 112 15.84 5.76 -3.35
CA ARG A 112 14.98 5.92 -2.18
C ARG A 112 15.74 5.45 -0.95
N ASP A 113 15.55 6.13 0.18
CA ASP A 113 16.05 5.63 1.46
C ASP A 113 15.25 4.38 1.87
N HIS A 114 15.89 3.21 1.80
CA HIS A 114 15.21 1.91 1.82
C HIS A 114 15.62 1.01 2.99
N THR A 115 16.38 1.53 3.96
CA THR A 115 16.70 0.83 5.20
C THR A 115 16.81 1.82 6.36
N ILE A 116 16.50 1.34 7.57
CA ILE A 116 16.74 2.04 8.84
C ILE A 116 18.16 1.80 9.35
N TYR A 117 18.83 0.75 8.88
CA TYR A 117 20.18 0.36 9.27
C TYR A 117 21.21 1.13 8.41
N GLU A 118 21.34 2.45 8.61
CA GLU A 118 22.26 3.29 7.82
C GLU A 118 23.36 3.99 8.62
N LYS A 119 23.16 4.24 9.91
CA LYS A 119 24.04 5.09 10.74
C LYS A 119 24.36 4.40 12.06
N ASP A 120 25.56 4.69 12.57
CA ASP A 120 26.06 4.27 13.88
C ASP A 120 25.93 2.76 14.14
N LEU A 121 26.10 1.96 13.08
CA LEU A 121 25.91 0.51 13.11
C LEU A 121 27.09 -0.19 13.80
N GLN A 122 26.77 -1.11 14.71
CA GLN A 122 27.74 -2.05 15.27
C GLN A 122 27.90 -3.32 14.43
N HIS A 123 26.86 -3.69 13.68
CA HIS A 123 26.83 -4.80 12.74
C HIS A 123 25.87 -4.50 11.59
N VAL A 124 26.04 -5.20 10.47
CA VAL A 124 25.10 -5.14 9.34
C VAL A 124 23.95 -6.09 9.61
N THR A 125 22.71 -5.60 9.48
CA THR A 125 21.50 -6.40 9.60
C THR A 125 20.97 -6.76 8.21
N HIS A 126 20.74 -8.05 7.98
CA HIS A 126 20.10 -8.55 6.77
C HIS A 126 18.77 -9.19 7.16
N ILE A 127 17.66 -8.52 6.84
CA ILE A 127 16.33 -9.09 7.06
C ILE A 127 16.05 -10.20 6.05
N ASP A 128 15.37 -11.27 6.48
CA ASP A 128 14.71 -12.15 5.53
C ASP A 128 13.54 -11.41 4.89
N PHE A 129 13.46 -11.50 3.57
CA PHE A 129 12.39 -10.88 2.78
C PHE A 129 11.82 -11.84 1.74
N THR A 130 12.00 -13.15 1.96
CA THR A 130 11.51 -14.22 1.07
C THR A 130 9.99 -14.13 0.88
N TYR A 131 9.27 -13.76 1.96
CA TYR A 131 7.85 -13.45 1.93
C TYR A 131 7.64 -12.01 2.43
N PRO A 132 7.46 -11.03 1.52
CA PRO A 132 7.49 -9.61 1.85
C PRO A 132 6.30 -9.14 2.69
N TYR A 133 5.21 -9.91 2.67
CA TYR A 133 3.96 -9.57 3.33
C TYR A 133 3.65 -10.56 4.45
N CYS A 134 3.03 -10.06 5.53
CA CYS A 134 2.62 -10.83 6.69
C CYS A 134 1.45 -11.76 6.34
N GLN A 135 1.70 -13.08 6.28
CA GLN A 135 0.71 -14.07 5.85
C GLN A 135 -0.58 -14.02 6.68
N GLN A 136 -0.49 -13.79 7.99
CA GLN A 136 -1.66 -13.66 8.85
C GLN A 136 -2.56 -12.48 8.45
N LEU A 137 -1.97 -11.32 8.16
CA LEU A 137 -2.75 -10.14 7.75
C LEU A 137 -3.29 -10.29 6.33
N ARG A 138 -2.55 -10.94 5.43
CA ARG A 138 -3.06 -11.32 4.10
C ARG A 138 -4.30 -12.19 4.20
N GLN A 139 -4.25 -13.25 5.03
CA GLN A 139 -5.40 -14.14 5.20
C GLN A 139 -6.62 -13.40 5.74
N ARG A 140 -6.44 -12.49 6.71
CA ARG A 140 -7.53 -11.63 7.21
C ARG A 140 -8.13 -10.74 6.12
N LEU A 141 -7.31 -10.20 5.21
CA LEU A 141 -7.82 -9.43 4.06
C LEU A 141 -8.62 -10.31 3.09
N ILE A 142 -8.15 -11.52 2.82
CA ILE A 142 -8.81 -12.49 1.93
C ILE A 142 -10.15 -12.95 2.54
N ASP A 143 -10.17 -13.29 3.82
CA ASP A 143 -11.37 -13.70 4.55
C ASP A 143 -12.40 -12.55 4.58
N ALA A 144 -11.95 -11.32 4.85
CA ALA A 144 -12.81 -10.14 4.80
C ALA A 144 -13.38 -9.86 3.39
N ALA A 145 -12.61 -10.13 2.33
CA ALA A 145 -13.09 -10.03 0.95
C ALA A 145 -14.22 -11.04 0.69
N ASN A 146 -14.01 -12.30 1.09
CA ASN A 146 -15.01 -13.37 0.98
C ASN A 146 -16.30 -13.02 1.75
N ASN A 147 -16.16 -12.57 3.00
CA ASN A 147 -17.28 -12.23 3.87
C ASN A 147 -18.04 -10.97 3.43
N SER A 148 -17.39 -10.07 2.68
CA SER A 148 -18.01 -8.87 2.11
C SER A 148 -18.60 -9.08 0.72
N GLY A 149 -18.39 -10.24 0.09
CA GLY A 149 -18.74 -10.51 -1.30
C GLY A 149 -17.89 -9.70 -2.30
N VAL A 150 -16.75 -9.17 -1.86
CA VAL A 150 -15.81 -8.44 -2.72
C VAL A 150 -14.90 -9.44 -3.40
N GLY A 151 -15.01 -9.53 -4.73
CA GLY A 151 -14.08 -10.35 -5.52
C GLY A 151 -12.66 -9.82 -5.39
N CYS A 152 -11.73 -10.66 -4.94
CA CYS A 152 -10.31 -10.34 -4.89
C CYS A 152 -9.46 -11.42 -5.59
N VAL A 153 -8.24 -11.06 -5.96
CA VAL A 153 -7.18 -12.02 -6.30
C VAL A 153 -6.26 -12.15 -5.09
N ASP A 154 -5.99 -13.38 -4.66
CA ASP A 154 -5.31 -13.70 -3.39
C ASP A 154 -3.82 -14.06 -3.55
N ALA A 155 -3.26 -13.97 -4.76
CA ALA A 155 -1.84 -14.09 -5.06
C ALA A 155 -1.49 -13.28 -6.30
N ALA A 156 -0.39 -12.53 -6.23
CA ALA A 156 0.11 -11.69 -7.31
C ALA A 156 1.50 -11.17 -6.98
N THR A 157 2.33 -11.02 -8.00
CA THR A 157 3.64 -10.35 -7.88
C THR A 157 3.51 -8.87 -8.25
N TYR A 158 3.83 -7.99 -7.30
CA TYR A 158 3.86 -6.55 -7.48
C TYR A 158 5.19 -6.08 -8.10
N GLY A 159 5.16 -5.43 -9.26
CA GLY A 159 6.32 -4.72 -9.83
C GLY A 159 6.39 -3.29 -9.28
N ALA A 160 7.37 -2.98 -8.44
CA ALA A 160 7.54 -1.65 -7.86
C ALA A 160 8.44 -0.76 -8.71
N THR A 161 7.85 0.15 -9.48
CA THR A 161 8.59 1.08 -10.35
C THR A 161 8.85 2.43 -9.68
N GLN A 162 9.81 3.18 -10.22
CA GLN A 162 10.23 4.44 -9.62
C GLN A 162 9.20 5.57 -9.78
N GLY A 163 8.55 5.67 -10.94
CA GLY A 163 7.78 6.86 -11.31
C GLY A 163 8.63 8.14 -11.45
N PRO A 164 8.01 9.33 -11.59
CA PRO A 164 6.56 9.56 -11.62
C PRO A 164 5.93 9.30 -13.00
N ARG A 165 6.72 9.05 -14.04
CA ARG A 165 6.17 8.62 -15.34
C ARG A 165 5.50 7.25 -15.19
N LEU A 166 4.48 7.00 -16.01
CA LEU A 166 4.03 5.64 -16.26
C LEU A 166 5.06 4.88 -17.10
N GLU A 167 4.92 3.56 -17.12
CA GLU A 167 5.79 2.66 -17.86
C GLU A 167 5.57 2.77 -19.37
N THR A 168 6.59 2.39 -20.13
CA THR A 168 6.44 2.10 -21.56
C THR A 168 5.85 0.70 -21.74
N ALA A 169 5.27 0.42 -22.92
CA ALA A 169 4.78 -0.92 -23.24
C ALA A 169 5.88 -2.00 -23.19
N ALA A 170 7.11 -1.65 -23.58
CA ALA A 170 8.25 -2.56 -23.51
C ALA A 170 8.65 -2.88 -22.07
N GLU A 171 8.59 -1.91 -21.16
CA GLU A 171 8.84 -2.13 -19.73
C GLU A 171 7.76 -3.01 -19.11
N VAL A 172 6.49 -2.81 -19.43
CA VAL A 172 5.40 -3.68 -18.95
C VAL A 172 5.56 -5.10 -19.49
N THR A 173 5.91 -5.25 -20.77
CA THR A 173 6.19 -6.57 -21.37
C THR A 173 7.37 -7.26 -20.68
N ARG A 174 8.40 -6.50 -20.30
CA ARG A 174 9.52 -7.03 -19.51
C ARG A 174 9.06 -7.46 -18.12
N MET A 175 8.34 -6.61 -17.38
CA MET A 175 7.87 -6.95 -16.03
C MET A 175 6.98 -8.20 -16.02
N GLU A 176 6.13 -8.38 -17.04
CA GLU A 176 5.36 -9.62 -17.21
C GLU A 176 6.27 -10.85 -17.33
N ARG A 177 7.36 -10.75 -18.11
CA ARG A 177 8.34 -11.83 -18.26
C ARG A 177 9.16 -12.08 -16.99
N ASP A 178 9.37 -11.03 -16.20
CA ASP A 178 9.99 -11.12 -14.87
C ASP A 178 9.02 -11.73 -13.83
N GLY A 179 7.74 -11.91 -14.19
CA GLY A 179 6.72 -12.56 -13.36
C GLY A 179 5.76 -11.61 -12.64
N CYS A 180 5.75 -10.31 -12.96
CA CYS A 180 4.85 -9.34 -12.35
C CYS A 180 3.41 -9.44 -12.90
N ASP A 181 2.44 -9.38 -12.01
CA ASP A 181 1.00 -9.36 -12.33
C ASP A 181 0.42 -7.95 -12.31
N ILE A 182 0.96 -7.10 -11.46
CA ILE A 182 0.54 -5.71 -11.27
C ILE A 182 1.77 -4.81 -11.18
N VAL A 183 1.62 -3.54 -11.56
CA VAL A 183 2.67 -2.52 -11.43
C VAL A 183 2.17 -1.35 -10.61
N GLY A 184 3.00 -0.87 -9.69
CA GLY A 184 2.75 0.40 -9.00
C GLY A 184 4.04 1.00 -8.47
N MET A 185 3.93 2.16 -7.83
CA MET A 185 5.12 2.97 -7.50
C MET A 185 5.45 3.02 -6.01
N THR A 186 4.65 2.38 -5.15
CA THR A 186 4.67 2.63 -3.69
C THR A 186 4.83 1.41 -2.81
N GLY A 187 4.87 0.20 -3.39
CA GLY A 187 5.08 -1.04 -2.61
C GLY A 187 6.47 -1.14 -1.99
N MET A 188 7.48 -0.55 -2.63
CA MET A 188 8.86 -0.48 -2.13
C MET A 188 9.32 0.97 -1.93
N PRO A 189 10.13 1.26 -0.90
CA PRO A 189 10.63 0.35 0.12
C PRO A 189 9.68 0.14 1.32
N GLU A 190 8.40 0.53 1.22
CA GLU A 190 7.43 0.44 2.32
C GLU A 190 7.35 -0.97 2.94
N ALA A 191 7.27 -2.02 2.12
CA ALA A 191 7.20 -3.40 2.62
C ALA A 191 8.48 -3.85 3.35
N ALA A 192 9.66 -3.52 2.83
CA ALA A 192 10.93 -3.88 3.46
C ALA A 192 11.14 -3.14 4.78
N LEU A 193 10.87 -1.83 4.82
CA LEU A 193 10.96 -1.03 6.04
C LEU A 193 9.98 -1.54 7.10
N ALA A 194 8.79 -2.01 6.70
CA ALA A 194 7.84 -2.59 7.65
C ALA A 194 8.40 -3.84 8.31
N ARG A 195 9.10 -4.68 7.54
CA ARG A 195 9.81 -5.85 8.06
C ARG A 195 10.93 -5.46 9.01
N GLU A 196 11.71 -4.42 8.70
CA GLU A 196 12.77 -3.94 9.59
C GLU A 196 12.25 -3.40 10.94
N PHE A 197 11.03 -2.86 10.96
CA PHE A 197 10.32 -2.44 12.19
C PHE A 197 9.47 -3.55 12.83
N GLU A 198 9.55 -4.78 12.33
CA GLU A 198 8.76 -5.94 12.79
C GLU A 198 7.24 -5.74 12.71
N LEU A 199 6.77 -4.84 11.83
CA LEU A 199 5.36 -4.59 11.59
C LEU A 199 4.76 -5.71 10.74
N CYS A 200 3.59 -6.23 11.14
CA CYS A 200 2.82 -7.14 10.30
C CYS A 200 2.17 -6.35 9.16
N TYR A 201 2.87 -6.27 8.02
CA TYR A 201 2.47 -5.47 6.87
C TYR A 201 1.88 -6.31 5.74
N ALA A 202 0.79 -5.83 5.13
CA ALA A 202 0.22 -6.40 3.91
C ALA A 202 -0.21 -5.28 2.96
N SER A 203 -0.20 -5.56 1.65
CA SER A 203 -0.73 -4.63 0.66
C SER A 203 -2.15 -5.02 0.23
N CYS A 204 -2.99 -4.01 0.02
CA CYS A 204 -4.27 -4.14 -0.66
C CYS A 204 -4.22 -3.28 -1.92
N ALA A 205 -3.99 -3.90 -3.07
CA ALA A 205 -3.85 -3.23 -4.33
C ALA A 205 -5.21 -3.09 -5.04
N VAL A 206 -5.46 -1.92 -5.61
CA VAL A 206 -6.64 -1.59 -6.40
C VAL A 206 -6.18 -1.36 -7.83
N VAL A 207 -6.61 -2.25 -8.74
CA VAL A 207 -6.26 -2.11 -10.15
C VAL A 207 -7.05 -0.94 -10.74
N ALA A 208 -6.36 0.16 -11.06
CA ALA A 208 -6.97 1.38 -11.59
C ALA A 208 -7.06 1.37 -13.12
N ASN A 209 -6.08 0.77 -13.77
CA ASN A 209 -5.94 0.73 -15.22
C ASN A 209 -5.16 -0.51 -15.64
N TRP A 210 -5.13 -0.76 -16.94
CA TRP A 210 -4.17 -1.69 -17.51
C TRP A 210 -2.79 -1.03 -17.62
N GLY A 211 -1.73 -1.81 -17.46
CA GLY A 211 -0.36 -1.39 -17.76
C GLY A 211 -0.22 -1.00 -19.23
N ALA A 212 0.74 -0.12 -19.52
CA ALA A 212 0.98 0.36 -20.87
C ALA A 212 1.14 -0.80 -21.87
N GLY A 213 0.48 -0.70 -23.03
CA GLY A 213 0.53 -1.70 -24.10
C GLY A 213 -0.33 -2.94 -23.89
N LYS A 214 -1.05 -3.07 -22.77
CA LYS A 214 -2.02 -4.16 -22.52
C LYS A 214 -3.38 -3.93 -23.18
N GLN A 215 -3.66 -2.70 -23.58
CA GLN A 215 -4.81 -2.34 -24.42
C GLN A 215 -4.32 -1.49 -25.60
N GLN A 216 -5.12 -1.44 -26.67
CA GLN A 216 -4.80 -0.65 -27.87
C GLN A 216 -4.85 0.85 -27.60
N GLU A 217 -5.69 1.28 -26.67
CA GLU A 217 -5.86 2.69 -26.29
C GLU A 217 -4.79 3.13 -25.27
N SER A 218 -4.45 4.41 -25.30
CA SER A 218 -3.57 5.01 -24.30
C SER A 218 -4.27 5.12 -22.94
N ILE A 219 -3.48 5.12 -21.88
CA ILE A 219 -3.99 5.21 -20.51
C ILE A 219 -4.66 6.58 -20.30
N SER A 220 -5.94 6.57 -19.97
CA SER A 220 -6.75 7.76 -19.70
C SER A 220 -6.84 8.02 -18.19
N MET A 221 -6.44 9.22 -17.75
CA MET A 221 -6.53 9.62 -16.34
C MET A 221 -7.97 9.65 -15.82
N LYS A 222 -8.95 9.90 -16.71
CA LYS A 222 -10.37 9.88 -16.36
C LYS A 222 -10.86 8.48 -16.04
N ASP A 223 -10.39 7.47 -16.77
CA ASP A 223 -10.76 6.08 -16.52
C ASP A 223 -10.07 5.54 -15.27
N ILE A 224 -8.81 5.93 -15.04
CA ILE A 224 -8.11 5.70 -13.76
C ILE A 224 -8.94 6.23 -12.60
N GLU A 225 -9.36 7.51 -12.65
CA GLU A 225 -10.14 8.13 -11.58
C GLU A 225 -11.46 7.39 -11.32
N LYS A 226 -12.19 7.06 -12.39
CA LYS A 226 -13.45 6.29 -12.31
C LYS A 226 -13.25 4.93 -11.65
N ASN A 227 -12.24 4.17 -12.10
CA ASN A 227 -11.97 2.83 -11.57
C ASN A 227 -11.46 2.89 -10.13
N LEU A 228 -10.69 3.93 -9.78
CA LEU A 228 -10.25 4.15 -8.41
C LEU A 228 -11.40 4.45 -7.47
N ILE A 229 -12.41 5.24 -7.88
CA ILE A 229 -13.58 5.48 -7.04
C ILE A 229 -14.26 4.15 -6.69
N VAL A 230 -14.54 3.32 -7.70
CA VAL A 230 -15.19 2.02 -7.51
C VAL A 230 -14.30 1.08 -6.67
N GLY A 231 -13.02 0.96 -7.00
CA GLY A 231 -12.11 0.07 -6.31
C GLY A 231 -11.83 0.49 -4.87
N MET A 232 -11.76 1.79 -4.58
CA MET A 232 -11.61 2.29 -3.21
C MET A 232 -12.85 2.07 -2.36
N GLU A 233 -14.06 2.10 -2.96
CA GLU A 233 -15.28 1.68 -2.25
C GLU A 233 -15.23 0.21 -1.85
N GLN A 234 -14.72 -0.67 -2.72
CA GLN A 234 -14.55 -2.09 -2.41
C GLN A 234 -13.48 -2.31 -1.33
N ALA A 235 -12.33 -1.63 -1.45
CA ALA A 235 -11.29 -1.66 -0.43
C ALA A 235 -11.83 -1.18 0.93
N ARG A 236 -12.66 -0.14 0.96
CA ARG A 236 -13.32 0.32 2.18
C ARG A 236 -14.24 -0.75 2.78
N LYS A 237 -15.10 -1.37 1.97
CA LYS A 237 -16.00 -2.44 2.45
C LYS A 237 -15.20 -3.58 3.09
N LEU A 238 -14.13 -4.00 2.43
CA LEU A 238 -13.21 -5.03 2.92
C LEU A 238 -12.59 -4.61 4.26
N LEU A 239 -12.01 -3.41 4.35
CA LEU A 239 -11.39 -2.91 5.58
C LEU A 239 -12.39 -2.81 6.75
N THR A 240 -13.63 -2.39 6.47
CA THR A 240 -14.69 -2.34 7.48
C THR A 240 -15.03 -3.74 8.02
N ILE A 241 -15.10 -4.77 7.18
CA ILE A 241 -15.35 -6.15 7.63
C ILE A 241 -14.16 -6.70 8.41
N LEU A 242 -12.93 -6.50 7.92
CA LEU A 242 -11.71 -6.89 8.62
C LEU A 242 -11.66 -6.34 10.05
N LEU A 243 -12.06 -5.09 10.23
CA LEU A 243 -12.07 -4.44 11.54
C LEU A 243 -13.15 -4.98 12.48
N ARG A 244 -14.34 -5.29 11.98
CA ARG A 244 -15.43 -5.88 12.79
C ARG A 244 -15.08 -7.23 13.38
N GLU A 245 -14.31 -8.04 12.65
CA GLU A 245 -13.87 -9.37 13.11
C GLU A 245 -12.74 -9.31 14.14
N SER A 246 -12.16 -8.11 14.34
CA SER A 246 -11.02 -7.88 15.23
C SER A 246 -11.41 -7.24 16.56
N ALA A 247 -12.68 -6.88 16.72
CA ALA A 247 -13.28 -6.28 17.92
C ALA A 247 -13.94 -7.35 18.80
#